data_AF-W9C0P8-F1
#
_entry.id   AF-W9C0P8-F1
#
_cell.length_a   1.000
_cell.length_b   1.000
_cell.length_c   1.000
_cell.angle_alpha   90.00
_cell.angle_beta   90.00
_cell.angle_gamma   90.00
#
_symmetry.space_group_name_H-M   'P 1'
#
loop_
_entity.id
_entity.type
_entity.pdbx_description
1 polymer ?
#
loop_
_entity_poly.entity_id
_entity_poly.type
_entity_poly.pdbx_seq_one_letter_code
_entity_poly.pdbx_strand_id
1 'polypeptide(L)'
;MLAYEVILMNAEIRTFRKANETLSKCRRAKKSRIREGGALSVQDGCDIILQTEVDNQIRRDECFKRGSSNGEQSTLRRCGSCGKSGHNVRTCQEDLEDSSLSDSE
;
A
#
# COMPACT_ATOMS: atom_id res chain seq x y z
N MET A 1 42.57 21.36 -15.06
CA MET A 1 41.90 21.32 -13.75
C MET A 1 40.73 22.31 -13.73
N LEU A 2 40.97 23.63 -13.86
CA LEU A 2 39.92 24.67 -13.87
C LEU A 2 38.76 24.45 -14.87
N ALA A 3 39.05 23.98 -16.09
CA ALA A 3 38.01 23.74 -17.09
C ALA A 3 37.02 22.63 -16.68
N TYR A 4 37.50 21.58 -16.00
CA TYR A 4 36.65 20.48 -15.55
C TYR A 4 35.74 20.91 -14.40
N GLU A 5 36.28 21.65 -13.44
CA GLU A 5 35.51 22.23 -12.32
C GLU A 5 34.41 23.16 -12.83
N VAL A 6 34.72 24.03 -13.80
CA VAL A 6 33.73 24.93 -14.41
C VAL A 6 32.63 24.14 -15.12
N ILE A 7 32.95 23.03 -15.79
CA ILE A 7 31.95 22.18 -16.45
C ILE A 7 31.04 21.51 -15.41
N LEU A 8 31.61 20.96 -14.34
CA LEU A 8 30.86 20.32 -13.26
C LEU A 8 29.90 21.32 -12.59
N MET A 9 30.41 22.49 -12.20
CA MET A 9 29.60 23.56 -11.61
C MET A 9 28.48 24.02 -12.54
N ASN A 10 28.75 24.15 -13.85
CA ASN A 10 27.72 24.52 -14.82
C ASN A 10 26.65 23.42 -14.98
N ALA A 11 27.02 22.15 -14.88
CA ALA A 11 26.07 21.05 -14.91
C ALA A 11 25.12 21.11 -13.70
N GLU A 12 25.65 21.35 -12.51
CA GLU A 12 24.88 21.52 -11.28
C GLU A 12 23.98 22.77 -11.34
N ILE A 13 24.49 23.90 -11.83
CA ILE A 13 23.68 25.11 -12.00
C ILE A 13 22.50 24.83 -12.95
N ARG A 14 22.70 24.04 -14.02
CA ARG A 14 21.61 23.66 -14.93
C ARG A 14 20.57 22.77 -14.25
N THR A 15 20.98 21.80 -13.44
CA THR A 15 20.04 20.94 -12.72
C THR A 15 19.24 21.74 -11.69
N PHE A 16 19.90 22.60 -10.90
CA PHE A 16 19.22 23.47 -9.93
C PHE A 16 18.26 24.45 -10.59
N ARG A 17 18.65 25.06 -11.72
CA ARG A 17 17.75 25.95 -12.47
C ARG A 17 16.52 25.21 -12.98
N LYS A 18 16.69 24.00 -13.53
CA LYS A 18 15.57 23.18 -14.00
C LYS A 18 14.63 22.79 -12.86
N ALA A 19 15.17 22.39 -11.71
CA ALA A 19 14.37 22.07 -10.53
C ALA A 19 13.63 23.31 -9.98
N ASN A 20 14.27 24.48 -9.97
CA ASN A 20 13.61 25.71 -9.56
C ASN A 20 12.51 26.16 -10.53
N GLU A 21 12.70 25.94 -11.84
CA GLU A 21 11.70 26.23 -12.84
C GLU A 21 10.46 25.34 -12.66
N THR A 22 10.64 24.03 -12.46
CA THR A 22 9.53 23.10 -12.21
C THR A 22 8.80 23.45 -10.91
N LEU A 23 9.53 23.70 -9.82
CA LEU A 23 8.94 24.14 -8.54
C LEU A 23 8.17 25.46 -8.69
N SER A 24 8.72 26.42 -9.43
CA SER A 24 8.05 27.70 -9.68
C SER A 24 6.77 27.54 -10.49
N LYS A 25 6.76 26.67 -11.50
CA LYS A 25 5.56 26.32 -12.27
C LYS A 25 4.50 25.69 -11.37
N CYS A 26 4.87 24.71 -10.53
CA CYS A 26 3.94 24.09 -9.58
C CYS A 26 3.35 25.10 -8.58
N ARG A 27 4.18 26.00 -8.04
CA ARG A 27 3.71 27.07 -7.13
C ARG A 27 2.74 28.01 -7.83
N ARG A 28 3.03 28.42 -9.07
CA ARG A 28 2.13 29.26 -9.88
C ARG A 28 0.81 28.55 -10.17
N ALA A 29 0.85 27.28 -10.56
CA ALA A 29 -0.35 26.48 -10.80
C ALA A 29 -1.22 26.35 -9.54
N LYS A 30 -0.61 26.03 -8.38
CA LYS A 30 -1.32 25.99 -7.09
C LYS A 30 -1.95 27.34 -6.76
N LYS A 31 -1.22 28.44 -6.96
CA LYS A 31 -1.72 29.80 -6.73
C LYS A 31 -2.86 30.17 -7.68
N SER A 32 -2.79 29.78 -8.96
CA SER A 32 -3.86 30.00 -9.94
C SER A 32 -5.11 29.25 -9.52
N ARG A 33 -4.97 27.95 -9.18
CA ARG A 33 -6.08 27.12 -8.70
C ARG A 33 -6.76 27.71 -7.46
N ILE A 34 -5.98 28.21 -6.50
CA ILE A 34 -6.54 28.87 -5.30
C ILE A 34 -7.25 30.18 -5.66
N ARG A 35 -6.73 30.96 -6.63
CA ARG A 35 -7.37 32.21 -7.09
C ARG A 35 -8.65 31.96 -7.88
N GLU A 36 -8.65 30.95 -8.75
CA GLU A 36 -9.80 30.54 -9.56
C GLU A 36 -10.91 29.90 -8.71
N GLY A 37 -10.53 29.16 -7.65
CA GLY A 37 -11.47 28.53 -6.71
C GLY A 37 -12.27 29.48 -5.82
N GLY A 38 -12.14 30.79 -5.99
CA GLY A 38 -12.86 31.80 -5.20
C GLY A 38 -12.34 31.96 -3.78
N ALA A 39 -12.93 32.89 -3.04
CA ALA A 39 -12.63 33.10 -1.63
C ALA A 39 -13.39 32.07 -0.79
N LEU A 40 -12.74 30.96 -0.45
CA LEU A 40 -13.22 30.09 0.63
C LEU A 40 -13.04 30.81 1.96
N SER A 41 -14.11 30.92 2.75
CA SER A 41 -13.98 31.44 4.10
C SER A 41 -13.26 30.43 4.99
N VAL A 42 -12.68 30.92 6.09
CA VAL A 42 -12.05 30.03 7.08
C VAL A 42 -13.05 29.01 7.62
N GLN A 43 -14.31 29.42 7.79
CA GLN A 43 -15.38 28.54 8.25
C GLN A 43 -15.67 27.42 7.25
N ASP A 44 -15.80 27.73 5.96
CA ASP A 44 -16.01 26.71 4.91
C ASP A 44 -14.87 25.68 4.91
N GLY A 45 -13.63 26.14 5.13
CA GLY A 45 -12.47 25.27 5.28
C GLY A 45 -12.58 24.35 6.50
N CYS A 46 -13.00 24.88 7.65
CA CYS A 46 -13.25 24.09 8.85
C CYS A 46 -14.34 23.05 8.65
N ASP A 47 -15.44 23.41 7.99
CA ASP A 47 -16.57 22.51 7.73
C ASP A 47 -16.15 21.34 6.83
N ILE A 48 -15.34 21.59 5.79
CA ILE A 48 -14.76 20.53 4.94
C ILE A 48 -13.89 19.57 5.75
N ILE A 49 -13.06 20.10 6.66
CA ILE A 49 -12.19 19.27 7.51
C ILE A 49 -13.03 18.41 8.45
N LEU A 50 -14.04 19.00 9.09
CA LEU A 50 -14.95 18.28 9.98
C LEU A 50 -15.68 17.16 9.24
N GLN A 51 -16.20 17.44 8.04
CA GLN A 51 -16.86 16.43 7.21
C GLN A 51 -15.90 15.30 6.84
N THR A 52 -14.67 15.64 6.45
CA THR A 52 -13.64 14.64 6.09
C THR A 52 -13.29 13.73 7.26
N GLU A 53 -13.19 14.26 8.49
CA GLU A 53 -12.92 13.43 9.67
C GLU A 53 -14.10 12.52 9.99
N VAL A 54 -15.33 13.02 9.89
CA VAL A 54 -16.54 12.20 10.05
C VAL A 54 -16.58 11.07 9.02
N ASP A 55 -16.30 11.36 7.75
CA ASP A 55 -16.28 10.36 6.68
C ASP A 55 -15.18 9.30 6.92
N ASN A 56 -14.00 9.73 7.40
CA ASN A 56 -12.92 8.81 7.77
C ASN A 56 -13.30 7.92 8.95
N GLN A 57 -13.99 8.46 9.95
CA GLN A 57 -14.46 7.69 11.10
C GLN A 57 -15.51 6.65 10.66
N ILE A 58 -16.47 7.05 9.82
CA ILE A 58 -17.47 6.13 9.25
C ILE A 58 -16.78 5.01 8.49
N ARG A 59 -15.81 5.31 7.63
CA ARG A 59 -15.03 4.30 6.89
C ARG A 59 -14.31 3.33 7.82
N ARG A 60 -13.68 3.82 8.89
CA ARG A 60 -13.02 2.97 9.89
C ARG A 60 -14.03 2.04 10.58
N ASP A 61 -15.19 2.57 10.95
CA ASP A 61 -16.24 1.81 11.62
C ASP A 61 -16.89 0.78 10.70
N GLU A 62 -17.09 1.09 9.42
CA GLU A 62 -17.54 0.14 8.40
C GLU A 62 -16.52 -0.98 8.17
N CYS A 63 -15.23 -0.65 8.08
CA CYS A 63 -14.16 -1.64 8.01
C CYS A 63 -14.12 -2.53 9.26
N PHE A 64 -14.32 -1.96 10.45
CA PHE A 64 -14.35 -2.72 11.70
C PHE A 64 -15.58 -3.65 11.76
N LYS A 65 -16.76 -3.16 11.37
CA LYS A 65 -17.99 -3.95 11.29
C LYS A 65 -17.89 -5.11 10.29
N ARG A 66 -17.24 -4.91 9.14
CA ARG A 66 -16.96 -5.98 8.15
C ARG A 66 -15.83 -6.92 8.56
N GLY A 67 -14.85 -6.44 9.34
CA GLY A 67 -13.71 -7.22 9.79
C GLY A 67 -14.07 -8.26 10.86
N SER A 68 -15.14 -8.02 11.63
CA SER A 68 -15.59 -8.94 12.68
C SER A 68 -16.34 -10.17 12.18
N SER A 69 -16.80 -10.20 10.93
CA SER A 69 -17.56 -11.34 10.37
C SER A 69 -16.71 -12.34 9.57
N ASN A 70 -15.43 -12.05 9.34
CA ASN A 70 -14.55 -12.89 8.51
C ASN A 70 -13.55 -13.74 9.34
N GLY A 71 -13.61 -13.66 10.67
CA GLY A 71 -12.79 -14.47 11.57
C GLY A 71 -13.27 -15.91 11.78
N GLU A 72 -14.46 -16.25 11.29
CA GLU A 72 -15.12 -17.53 11.63
C GLU A 72 -15.23 -18.51 10.45
N GLN A 73 -14.64 -18.18 9.31
CA GLN A 73 -14.48 -19.10 8.18
C GLN A 73 -13.03 -19.18 7.75
N SER A 74 -12.11 -19.38 8.70
CA SER A 74 -10.85 -20.01 8.34
C SER A 74 -11.19 -21.40 7.80
N THR A 75 -11.15 -21.57 6.49
CA THR A 75 -11.22 -22.89 5.86
C THR A 75 -10.27 -23.79 6.63
N LEU A 76 -10.83 -24.80 7.32
CA LEU A 76 -10.03 -25.73 8.13
C LEU A 76 -8.88 -26.21 7.26
N ARG A 77 -7.64 -25.91 7.67
CA ARG A 77 -6.46 -26.25 6.87
C ARG A 77 -6.49 -27.75 6.59
N ARG A 78 -6.46 -28.08 5.30
CA ARG A 78 -6.39 -29.46 4.82
C ARG A 78 -4.94 -29.89 4.75
N CYS A 79 -4.69 -31.15 5.05
CA CYS A 79 -3.40 -31.79 4.87
C CYS A 79 -3.01 -31.75 3.38
N GLY A 80 -1.77 -31.37 3.07
CA GLY A 80 -1.29 -31.28 1.69
C GLY A 80 -1.06 -32.63 1.02
N SER A 81 -0.92 -33.72 1.77
CA SER A 81 -0.74 -35.08 1.24
C SER A 81 -2.08 -35.80 1.06
N CYS A 82 -2.93 -35.85 2.09
CA CYS A 82 -4.21 -36.59 2.03
C CYS A 82 -5.48 -35.73 1.88
N GLY A 83 -5.38 -34.40 1.88
CA GLY A 83 -6.51 -33.48 1.66
C GLY A 83 -7.56 -33.40 2.80
N LYS A 84 -7.38 -34.16 3.89
CA LYS A 84 -8.27 -34.18 5.06
C LYS A 84 -7.93 -33.04 6.03
N SER A 85 -8.93 -32.46 6.69
CA SER A 85 -8.73 -31.44 7.74
C SER A 85 -8.46 -32.10 9.10
N GLY A 86 -7.81 -31.37 10.01
CA GLY A 86 -7.55 -31.83 11.39
C GLY A 86 -6.14 -32.32 11.66
N HIS A 87 -5.30 -32.44 10.62
CA HIS A 87 -3.88 -32.77 10.74
C HIS A 87 -3.08 -32.12 9.61
N ASN A 88 -1.76 -32.08 9.73
CA ASN A 88 -0.87 -31.53 8.70
C ASN A 88 -0.02 -32.65 8.07
N VAL A 89 0.72 -32.31 7.00
CA VAL A 89 1.55 -33.28 6.26
C VAL A 89 2.53 -34.02 7.16
N ARG A 90 3.04 -33.37 8.23
CA ARG A 90 4.02 -33.99 9.14
C ARG A 90 3.40 -35.05 10.07
N THR A 91 2.08 -35.03 10.23
CA THR A 91 1.33 -35.95 11.08
C THR A 91 0.36 -36.80 10.25
N CYS A 92 0.59 -36.90 8.93
CA CYS A 92 -0.22 -37.72 8.06
C CYS A 92 0.13 -39.19 8.29
N GLN A 93 -0.88 -40.02 8.57
CA GLN A 93 -0.70 -41.42 8.89
C GLN A 93 -0.70 -42.32 7.65
N GLU A 94 -1.10 -41.78 6.49
CA GLU A 94 -1.15 -42.48 5.20
C GLU A 94 0.25 -42.68 4.58
N ASP A 95 1.26 -41.89 5.00
CA ASP A 95 2.63 -41.99 4.48
C ASP A 95 3.42 -43.19 5.07
N LEU A 96 2.80 -44.01 5.94
CA LEU A 96 3.46 -45.11 6.65
C LEU A 96 3.14 -46.52 6.09
N GLU A 97 2.25 -46.66 5.11
CA GLU A 97 1.82 -48.00 4.62
C GLU A 97 2.47 -48.47 3.30
N ASP A 98 3.47 -47.78 2.74
CA ASP A 98 4.08 -48.15 1.43
C ASP A 98 5.50 -48.73 1.52
N SER A 99 5.86 -49.43 2.61
CA SER A 99 7.18 -50.06 2.77
C SER A 99 7.16 -51.57 3.01
N SER A 100 6.03 -52.24 2.73
CA SER A 100 5.98 -53.70 2.79
C SER A 100 5.14 -54.25 1.65
N LEU A 101 5.72 -54.39 0.45
CA LEU A 101 5.45 -55.45 -0.53
C LEU A 101 6.11 -55.13 -1.87
N SER A 102 7.32 -55.64 -2.09
CA SER A 102 7.65 -56.36 -3.34
C SER A 102 9.03 -57.01 -3.23
N ASP A 103 9.09 -58.18 -2.59
CA ASP A 103 10.09 -59.21 -2.91
C ASP A 103 9.29 -60.47 -3.24
N SER A 104 9.19 -60.81 -4.53
CA SER A 104 9.11 -62.19 -5.03
C SER A 104 9.38 -62.19 -6.53
N GLU A 105 10.20 -63.20 -6.89
CA GLU A 105 10.95 -63.47 -8.12
C GLU A 105 10.13 -63.58 -9.43
#